data_AF-A0A9E2LXB7-F1
#
_entry.id   AF-A0A9E2LXB7-F1
#
_cell.length_a   1.000
_cell.length_b   1.000
_cell.length_c   1.000
_cell.angle_alpha   90.00
_cell.angle_beta   90.00
_cell.angle_gamma   90.00
#
_symmetry.space_group_name_H-M   'P 1'
#
loop_
_entity.id
_entity.type
_entity.pdbx_description
1 polymer ?
#
loop_
_entity_poly.entity_id
_entity_poly.type
_entity_poly.pdbx_seq_one_letter_code
_entity_poly.pdbx_strand_id
1 'polypeptide(L)'
;EPTCTVLESAGDGAPTGVPPCAAGYAGGHPAEVDPALPVPACFHVVYDPGCAVPCPPDAPATCDPVTNPWWGPSRGAALVISRRAEPAAGVEVTFTCAGIPLYETDCTDGLDEDLDGLVDTADPDCR
;
A
#
# COMPACT_ATOMS: atom_id res chain seq x y z
N GLU A 1 -2.44 9.12 3.10
CA GLU A 1 -2.12 8.03 2.13
C GLU A 1 -0.72 7.50 2.42
N PRO A 2 -0.51 6.17 2.37
CA PRO A 2 0.81 5.60 2.56
C PRO A 2 1.77 6.12 1.49
N THR A 3 2.91 6.67 1.93
CA THR A 3 3.95 7.11 1.00
C THR A 3 4.86 5.94 0.68
N CYS A 4 4.82 5.46 -0.56
CA CYS A 4 5.71 4.41 -1.05
C CYS A 4 6.79 4.98 -1.97
N THR A 5 7.99 4.41 -1.88
CA THR A 5 9.07 4.58 -2.84
C THR A 5 9.24 3.27 -3.59
N VAL A 6 9.20 3.32 -4.92
CA VAL A 6 9.32 2.14 -5.80
C VAL A 6 10.51 2.34 -6.73
N LEU A 7 11.40 1.36 -6.78
CA LEU A 7 12.61 1.37 -7.60
C LEU A 7 12.65 0.13 -8.49
N GLU A 8 13.09 0.30 -9.72
CA GLU A 8 13.33 -0.77 -10.69
C GLU A 8 14.78 -0.81 -11.14
N SER A 9 15.34 -2.03 -11.20
CA SER A 9 16.68 -2.29 -11.70
C SER A 9 16.61 -3.29 -12.86
N ALA A 10 17.28 -2.98 -13.96
CA ALA A 10 17.43 -3.91 -15.09
C ALA A 10 18.91 -4.32 -15.21
N GLY A 11 19.24 -5.53 -14.75
CA GLY A 11 20.62 -6.01 -14.69
C GLY A 11 21.51 -5.16 -13.77
N ASP A 12 22.75 -4.90 -14.17
CA ASP A 12 23.75 -4.16 -13.37
C ASP A 12 23.56 -2.62 -13.37
N GLY A 13 22.44 -2.13 -13.90
CA GLY A 13 22.13 -0.71 -13.96
C GLY A 13 21.78 -0.11 -12.60
N ALA A 14 21.92 1.21 -12.47
CA ALA A 14 21.44 1.93 -11.29
C ALA A 14 19.90 1.83 -11.20
N PRO A 15 19.32 1.64 -10.00
CA PRO A 15 17.87 1.62 -9.84
C PRO A 15 17.23 2.95 -10.27
N THR A 16 16.09 2.86 -10.94
CA THR A 16 15.29 4.01 -11.40
C THR A 16 13.98 4.08 -10.64
N GLY A 17 13.54 5.29 -10.29
CA GLY A 17 12.30 5.49 -9.55
C GLY A 17 11.06 5.33 -10.43
N VAL A 18 10.10 4.55 -9.96
CA VAL A 18 8.75 4.48 -10.54
C VAL A 18 7.86 5.48 -9.79
N PRO A 19 7.27 6.48 -10.47
CA PRO A 19 6.46 7.49 -9.80
C PRO A 19 5.08 6.94 -9.41
N PRO A 20 4.39 7.56 -8.44
CA PRO A 20 2.98 7.27 -8.21
C PRO A 20 2.19 7.67 -9.45
N CYS A 21 1.19 6.88 -9.80
CA CYS A 21 0.28 7.21 -10.87
C CYS A 21 -0.56 8.44 -10.49
N ALA A 22 -0.83 9.31 -11.47
CA ALA A 22 -1.65 10.49 -11.23
C ALA A 22 -3.09 10.11 -10.83
N ALA A 23 -3.70 10.89 -9.94
CA ALA A 23 -5.08 10.64 -9.48
C ALA A 23 -6.11 10.57 -10.62
N GLY A 24 -5.86 11.28 -11.73
CA GLY A 24 -6.68 11.20 -12.95
C GLY A 24 -6.65 9.84 -13.66
N TYR A 25 -5.76 8.93 -13.26
CA TYR A 25 -5.67 7.56 -13.77
C TYR A 25 -6.44 6.53 -12.93
N ALA A 26 -6.96 6.93 -11.76
CA ALA A 26 -7.67 6.05 -10.82
C ALA A 26 -9.03 5.53 -11.34
N GLY A 27 -9.48 5.96 -12.52
CA GLY A 27 -10.80 5.64 -13.10
C GLY A 27 -10.81 4.56 -14.19
N GLY A 28 -9.74 3.78 -14.40
CA GLY A 28 -9.80 2.74 -15.44
C GLY A 28 -8.54 1.95 -15.81
N HIS A 29 -7.39 2.17 -15.16
CA HIS A 29 -6.15 1.49 -15.58
C HIS A 29 -5.41 0.74 -14.45
N PRO A 30 -6.06 -0.20 -13.74
CA PRO A 30 -5.40 -1.09 -12.79
C PRO A 30 -4.68 -2.27 -13.46
N ALA A 31 -4.61 -2.30 -14.80
CA ALA A 31 -3.90 -3.37 -15.49
C ALA A 31 -2.40 -3.24 -15.28
N GLU A 32 -1.73 -4.36 -15.03
CA GLU A 32 -0.27 -4.43 -14.95
C GLU A 32 0.39 -4.02 -16.27
N VAL A 33 -0.28 -4.30 -17.39
CA VAL A 33 0.13 -3.87 -18.73
C VAL A 33 -1.04 -3.19 -19.46
N ASP A 34 -0.86 -1.92 -19.78
CA ASP A 34 -1.82 -1.10 -20.51
C ASP A 34 -1.12 -0.25 -21.60
N PRO A 35 -1.26 -0.60 -22.88
CA PRO A 35 -0.69 0.16 -23.99
C PRO A 35 -1.14 1.63 -24.06
N ALA A 36 -2.28 1.99 -23.45
CA ALA A 36 -2.79 3.36 -23.40
C ALA A 36 -2.20 4.19 -22.24
N LEU A 37 -1.35 3.60 -21.39
CA LEU A 37 -0.79 4.29 -20.23
C LEU A 37 0.00 5.55 -20.67
N PRO A 38 -0.35 6.76 -20.18
CA PRO A 38 0.29 8.01 -20.62
C PRO A 38 1.78 8.13 -20.24
N VAL A 39 2.22 7.34 -19.27
CA VAL A 39 3.62 7.23 -18.82
C VAL A 39 4.16 5.82 -19.11
N PRO A 40 5.49 5.61 -19.15
CA PRO A 40 6.06 4.27 -19.35
C PRO A 40 5.69 3.29 -18.23
N ALA A 41 5.74 3.74 -16.99
CA ALA A 41 5.30 3.00 -15.80
C ALA A 41 4.93 3.97 -14.68
N CYS A 42 4.03 3.55 -13.80
CA CYS A 42 3.75 4.20 -12.53
C CYS A 42 3.16 3.18 -11.54
N PHE A 43 3.08 3.52 -10.26
CA PHE A 43 2.49 2.62 -9.25
C PHE A 43 1.22 3.20 -8.59
N HIS A 44 0.34 2.30 -8.17
CA HIS A 44 -0.79 2.58 -7.30
C HIS A 44 -0.73 1.67 -6.08
N VAL A 45 -1.26 2.12 -4.95
CA VAL A 45 -1.59 1.26 -3.81
C VAL A 45 -3.08 0.99 -3.87
N VAL A 46 -3.46 -0.28 -3.91
CA VAL A 46 -4.85 -0.74 -3.98
C VAL A 46 -5.17 -1.69 -2.84
N TYR A 47 -6.45 -1.93 -2.59
CA TYR A 47 -6.89 -3.00 -1.70
C TYR A 47 -6.95 -4.33 -2.47
N ASP A 48 -6.28 -5.35 -1.94
CA ASP A 48 -6.31 -6.74 -2.40
C ASP A 48 -6.68 -7.65 -1.19
N PRO A 49 -7.80 -8.38 -1.26
CA PRO A 49 -8.21 -9.29 -0.18
C PRO A 49 -7.25 -10.48 0.01
N GLY A 50 -6.41 -10.82 -0.96
CA GLY A 50 -5.34 -11.81 -0.82
C GLY A 50 -4.12 -11.28 -0.07
N CYS A 51 -3.87 -9.97 -0.13
CA CYS A 51 -2.95 -9.28 0.76
C CYS A 51 -3.58 -9.00 2.13
N ALA A 52 -4.89 -9.23 2.24
CA ALA A 52 -5.60 -9.26 3.49
C ALA A 52 -5.63 -10.72 4.00
N VAL A 53 -4.52 -11.22 4.58
CA VAL A 53 -4.46 -12.55 5.24
C VAL A 53 -4.81 -12.47 6.74
N PRO A 54 -5.83 -13.20 7.26
CA PRO A 54 -6.24 -13.12 8.66
C PRO A 54 -5.11 -13.48 9.64
N CYS A 55 -5.13 -12.92 10.85
CA CYS A 55 -4.15 -13.28 11.86
C CYS A 55 -4.15 -14.79 12.19
N PRO A 56 -2.95 -15.36 12.43
CA PRO A 56 -2.86 -16.69 12.98
C PRO A 56 -3.38 -16.72 14.43
N PRO A 57 -3.87 -17.88 14.91
CA PRO A 57 -4.47 -18.01 16.25
C PRO A 57 -3.54 -17.63 17.42
N ASP A 58 -2.23 -17.68 17.21
CA ASP A 58 -1.21 -17.43 18.23
C ASP A 58 -0.58 -16.01 18.13
N ALA A 59 -1.23 -15.09 17.41
CA ALA A 59 -0.75 -13.73 17.27
C ALA A 59 -0.69 -13.00 18.63
N PRO A 60 0.27 -12.06 18.82
CA PRO A 60 0.31 -11.24 20.03
C PRO A 60 -1.01 -10.47 20.25
N ALA A 61 -1.30 -10.08 21.49
CA ALA A 61 -2.55 -9.41 21.91
C ALA A 61 -2.85 -8.07 21.19
N THR A 62 -1.93 -7.61 20.34
CA THR A 62 -2.13 -6.49 19.41
C THR A 62 -2.83 -6.91 18.11
N CYS A 63 -3.25 -8.17 17.96
CA CYS A 63 -4.14 -8.62 16.89
C CYS A 63 -5.52 -8.94 17.46
N ASP A 64 -6.54 -8.16 17.05
CA ASP A 64 -7.93 -8.39 17.39
C ASP A 64 -8.82 -8.20 16.14
N PRO A 65 -9.61 -9.18 15.70
CA PRO A 65 -10.38 -9.10 14.46
C PRO A 65 -11.54 -8.07 14.49
N VAL A 66 -11.82 -7.46 15.64
CA VAL A 66 -12.93 -6.51 15.86
C VAL A 66 -12.40 -5.11 16.21
N THR A 67 -11.35 -5.00 17.01
CA THR A 67 -10.77 -3.72 17.44
C THR A 67 -9.48 -3.38 16.72
N ASN A 68 -8.74 -4.35 16.19
CA ASN A 68 -7.48 -4.09 15.49
C ASN A 68 -7.27 -5.09 14.33
N PRO A 69 -8.06 -4.97 13.24
CA PRO A 69 -8.16 -5.99 12.21
C PRO A 69 -6.91 -6.01 11.34
N TRP A 70 -5.82 -6.63 11.80
CA TRP A 70 -4.68 -6.87 10.93
C TRP A 70 -4.83 -8.14 10.15
N TRP A 71 -4.86 -7.89 8.86
CA TRP A 71 -4.50 -8.85 7.86
C TRP A 71 -2.99 -8.68 7.58
N GLY A 72 -2.15 -9.71 7.76
CA GLY A 72 -0.68 -9.55 7.76
C GLY A 72 -0.08 -8.99 6.45
N PRO A 73 1.23 -8.68 6.42
CA PRO A 73 1.87 -7.43 6.88
C PRO A 73 1.40 -6.13 6.20
N SER A 74 0.51 -6.20 5.19
CA SER A 74 0.11 -5.01 4.41
C SER A 74 -1.34 -4.57 4.63
N ARG A 75 -2.14 -5.24 5.47
CA ARG A 75 -3.59 -4.97 5.68
C ARG A 75 -4.43 -4.99 4.40
N GLY A 76 -4.06 -5.83 3.43
CA GLY A 76 -4.69 -5.77 2.12
C GLY A 76 -4.15 -4.68 1.22
N ALA A 77 -3.18 -3.85 1.63
CA ALA A 77 -2.48 -2.99 0.69
C ALA A 77 -1.65 -3.84 -0.27
N ALA A 78 -1.92 -3.69 -1.56
CA ALA A 78 -1.14 -4.24 -2.66
C ALA A 78 -0.56 -3.10 -3.48
N LEU A 79 0.73 -3.20 -3.80
CA LEU A 79 1.38 -2.28 -4.72
C LEU A 79 1.29 -2.84 -6.13
N VAL A 80 0.61 -2.11 -7.02
CA VAL A 80 0.44 -2.48 -8.42
C VAL A 80 1.25 -1.52 -9.27
N ILE A 81 2.15 -2.06 -10.09
CA ILE A 81 2.91 -1.29 -11.08
C ILE A 81 2.22 -1.48 -12.43
N SER A 82 1.59 -0.40 -12.91
CA SER A 82 1.04 -0.34 -14.26
C SER A 82 2.13 0.08 -15.23
N ARG A 83 2.25 -0.64 -16.35
CA ARG A 83 3.26 -0.41 -17.38
C ARG A 83 2.62 -0.25 -18.75
N ARG A 84 3.22 0.54 -19.63
CA ARG A 84 2.75 0.64 -21.03
C ARG A 84 2.98 -0.65 -21.82
N ALA A 85 4.03 -1.37 -21.49
CA ALA A 85 4.46 -2.59 -22.15
C ALA A 85 5.03 -3.56 -21.12
N GLU A 86 5.09 -4.84 -21.48
CA GLU A 86 5.75 -5.85 -20.64
C GLU A 86 7.19 -5.43 -20.30
N PRO A 87 7.62 -5.61 -19.04
CA PRO A 87 8.98 -5.29 -18.65
C PRO A 87 9.98 -6.17 -19.40
N ALA A 88 11.18 -5.64 -19.64
CA ALA A 88 12.27 -6.45 -20.13
C ALA A 88 12.55 -7.61 -19.15
N ALA A 89 13.00 -8.75 -19.68
CA ALA A 89 13.38 -9.88 -18.85
C ALA A 89 14.50 -9.48 -17.86
N GLY A 90 14.37 -9.87 -16.60
CA GLY A 90 15.34 -9.55 -15.55
C GLY A 90 15.19 -8.17 -14.91
N VAL A 91 14.02 -7.52 -15.06
CA VAL A 91 13.68 -6.36 -14.22
C VAL A 91 13.37 -6.84 -12.80
N GLU A 92 14.09 -6.28 -11.84
CA GLU A 92 13.84 -6.45 -10.41
C GLU A 92 13.19 -5.19 -9.84
N VAL A 93 12.26 -5.39 -8.90
CA VAL A 93 11.52 -4.31 -8.25
C VAL A 93 11.84 -4.34 -6.76
N THR A 94 12.15 -3.17 -6.19
CA THR A 94 12.22 -2.97 -4.74
C THR A 94 11.29 -1.85 -4.35
N PHE A 95 10.66 -1.95 -3.19
CA PHE A 95 9.78 -0.91 -2.69
C PHE A 95 9.86 -0.79 -1.17
N THR A 96 9.64 0.43 -0.69
CA THR A 96 9.54 0.75 0.73
C THR A 96 8.33 1.65 0.91
N CYS A 97 7.39 1.23 1.76
CA CYS A 97 6.23 2.03 2.11
C CYS A 97 6.32 2.49 3.56
N ALA A 98 5.90 3.72 3.82
CA ALA A 98 5.68 4.19 5.18
C ALA A 98 4.62 3.31 5.84
N GLY A 99 4.96 2.72 6.99
CA GLY A 99 4.01 2.04 7.84
C GLY A 99 3.06 3.07 8.44
N ILE A 100 1.78 2.75 8.44
CA ILE A 100 0.75 3.51 9.13
C ILE A 100 0.61 2.89 10.54
N PRO A 101 0.43 3.70 11.60
CA PRO A 101 0.11 3.20 12.93
C PRO A 101 -1.00 2.14 12.92
N LEU A 102 -0.99 1.28 13.95
CA LEU A 102 -2.02 0.24 14.13
C LEU A 102 -3.07 0.63 15.17
N TYR A 103 -2.98 1.84 15.68
CA TYR A 103 -3.79 2.36 16.76
C TYR A 103 -3.71 3.88 16.70
N GLU A 104 -4.70 4.54 17.28
CA GLU A 104 -4.71 5.99 17.44
C GLU A 104 -3.58 6.45 18.37
N THR A 105 -2.66 7.24 17.83
CA THR A 105 -1.46 7.71 18.53
C THR A 105 -1.64 9.07 19.18
N ASP A 106 -2.53 9.91 18.64
CA ASP A 106 -2.97 11.18 19.22
C ASP A 106 -4.49 11.26 19.23
N CYS A 107 -5.06 11.17 20.43
CA CYS A 107 -6.50 11.17 20.63
C CYS A 107 -7.21 12.52 20.45
N THR A 108 -6.51 13.57 19.98
CA THR A 108 -7.03 14.94 20.04
C THR A 108 -6.63 15.85 18.86
N ASP A 109 -5.95 15.34 17.85
CA ASP A 109 -5.44 16.15 16.75
C ASP A 109 -6.38 16.21 15.53
N GLY A 110 -7.45 15.42 15.54
CA GLY A 110 -8.45 15.36 14.48
C GLY A 110 -8.07 14.49 13.29
N LEU A 111 -7.02 13.68 13.41
CA LEU A 111 -6.60 12.71 12.41
C LEU A 111 -7.11 11.30 12.77
N ASP A 112 -7.05 10.40 11.79
CA ASP A 112 -7.32 8.96 11.96
C ASP A 112 -5.98 8.31 11.63
N GLU A 113 -5.21 7.96 12.65
CA GLU A 113 -3.84 7.52 12.43
C GLU A 113 -3.73 6.13 11.88
N ASP A 114 -4.68 5.25 12.19
CA ASP A 114 -4.65 3.87 11.73
C ASP A 114 -5.55 3.59 10.52
N LEU A 115 -6.28 4.61 10.06
CA LEU A 115 -7.14 4.64 8.88
C LEU A 115 -8.30 3.64 8.92
N ASP A 116 -8.85 3.35 10.10
CA ASP A 116 -10.03 2.49 10.24
C ASP A 116 -11.37 3.24 10.06
N GLY A 117 -11.33 4.57 9.95
CA GLY A 117 -12.47 5.46 9.76
C GLY A 117 -13.05 6.02 11.06
N LEU A 118 -12.44 5.72 12.21
CA LEU A 118 -12.71 6.33 13.50
C LEU A 118 -11.61 7.36 13.79
N VAL A 119 -11.92 8.38 14.60
CA VAL A 119 -11.05 9.56 14.79
C VAL A 119 -11.03 9.93 16.27
N ASP A 120 -9.86 10.21 16.81
CA ASP A 120 -9.65 10.73 18.15
C ASP A 120 -10.37 9.87 19.23
N THR A 121 -11.05 10.52 20.18
CA THR A 121 -11.88 9.90 21.22
C THR A 121 -13.06 9.06 20.71
N ALA A 122 -13.39 9.12 19.42
CA ALA A 122 -14.38 8.20 18.83
C ALA A 122 -13.75 6.86 18.44
N ASP A 123 -12.42 6.80 18.36
CA ASP A 123 -11.64 5.60 18.13
C ASP A 123 -11.49 4.76 19.42
N PRO A 124 -11.86 3.46 19.41
CA PRO A 124 -11.62 2.53 20.51
C PRO A 124 -10.14 2.29 20.86
N ASP A 125 -9.22 2.54 19.93
CA ASP A 125 -7.77 2.35 20.10
C ASP A 125 -7.07 3.55 20.75
N CYS A 126 -7.78 4.68 20.91
CA CYS A 126 -7.32 5.84 21.67
C CYS A 126 -7.11 5.52 23.16
N ARG A 127 -5.92 5.84 23.70
CA ARG A 127 -5.49 5.55 25.09
C ARG A 127 -4.90 6.71 25.86
#